data_AF-A0A2K4X839-F1
#
_entry.id   AF-A0A2K4X839-F1
#
_cell.length_a   1.000
_cell.length_b   1.000
_cell.length_c   1.000
_cell.angle_alpha   90.00
_cell.angle_beta   90.00
_cell.angle_gamma   90.00
#
_symmetry.space_group_name_H-M   'P 1'
#
loop_
_entity.id
_entity.type
_entity.pdbx_description
1 polymer ?
#
loop_
_entity_poly.entity_id
_entity_poly.type
_entity_poly.pdbx_seq_one_letter_code
_entity_poly.pdbx_strand_id
1 'polypeptide(L)'
;MSMYLNMNLRSFNQLIISLSAGITALDFAFLPSKDGIFSSLYIVPIALLLIFVLSLLTSKRNYKTAAFKIVLAYSIYSAMFVGVLLPFGQAISFLIESDFNFQSWQNIYGKWALIQFGSGIVFSIISLYAFFGLKRNIVK
;
A
#
# COMPACT_ATOMS: atom_id res chain seq x y z
N MET A 1 26.72 9.60 16.34
CA MET A 1 26.46 10.14 14.98
C MET A 1 25.90 9.09 14.01
N SER A 2 26.60 7.97 13.76
CA SER A 2 26.17 6.92 12.80
C SER A 2 24.81 6.26 13.13
N MET A 3 24.52 6.03 14.41
CA MET A 3 23.27 5.37 14.84
C MET A 3 22.02 6.25 14.66
N TYR A 4 22.12 7.55 14.92
CA TYR A 4 21.04 8.53 14.70
C TYR A 4 20.68 8.67 13.22
N LEU A 5 21.69 8.69 12.35
CA LEU A 5 21.52 8.81 10.91
C LEU A 5 20.81 7.57 10.33
N ASN A 6 21.13 6.39 10.85
CA ASN A 6 20.50 5.13 10.46
C ASN A 6 19.05 5.01 10.96
N MET A 7 18.76 5.50 12.17
CA MET A 7 17.38 5.60 12.70
C MET A 7 16.52 6.54 11.85
N ASN A 8 17.02 7.73 11.50
CA ASN A 8 16.29 8.68 10.66
C ASN A 8 15.99 8.12 9.26
N LEU A 9 16.94 7.41 8.65
CA LEU A 9 16.74 6.85 7.31
C LEU A 9 15.69 5.71 7.31
N ARG A 10 15.67 4.89 8.38
CA ARG A 10 14.66 3.84 8.53
C ARG A 10 13.26 4.42 8.69
N SER A 11 13.11 5.43 9.53
CA SER A 11 11.84 6.13 9.73
C SER A 11 11.38 6.84 8.45
N PHE A 12 12.30 7.47 7.72
CA PHE A 12 12.01 8.12 6.45
C PHE A 12 11.53 7.13 5.39
N ASN A 13 12.18 5.97 5.26
CA ASN A 13 11.75 4.91 4.34
C ASN A 13 10.36 4.37 4.72
N GLN A 14 10.08 4.18 6.01
CA GLN A 14 8.75 3.76 6.47
C GLN A 14 7.68 4.80 6.16
N LEU A 15 7.99 6.08 6.34
CA LEU A 15 7.10 7.18 6.02
C LEU A 15 6.75 7.20 4.53
N ILE A 16 7.75 7.13 3.64
CA ILE A 16 7.50 7.10 2.19
C ILE A 16 6.67 5.87 1.81
N ILE A 17 6.98 4.69 2.35
CA ILE A 17 6.19 3.48 2.07
C ILE A 17 4.73 3.66 2.51
N SER A 18 4.50 4.26 3.69
CA SER A 18 3.13 4.52 4.18
C SER A 18 2.40 5.54 3.31
N LEU A 19 3.08 6.60 2.85
CA LEU A 19 2.51 7.60 1.95
C LEU A 19 2.17 6.96 0.60
N SER A 20 3.05 6.13 0.05
CA SER A 20 2.80 5.40 -1.18
C SER A 20 1.57 4.50 -1.07
N ALA A 21 1.43 3.76 0.04
CA ALA A 21 0.25 2.93 0.29
C ALA A 21 -1.02 3.78 0.47
N GLY A 22 -0.91 4.96 1.08
CA GLY A 22 -1.99 5.95 1.19
C GLY A 22 -2.42 6.50 -0.18
N ILE A 23 -1.48 6.83 -1.06
CA ILE A 23 -1.77 7.26 -2.43
C ILE A 23 -2.50 6.14 -3.19
N THR A 24 -2.02 4.90 -3.07
CA THR A 24 -2.71 3.73 -3.62
C THR A 24 -4.13 3.61 -3.08
N ALA A 25 -4.34 3.85 -1.79
CA ALA A 25 -5.67 3.84 -1.20
C ALA A 25 -6.58 4.94 -1.78
N LEU A 26 -6.05 6.13 -1.99
CA LEU A 26 -6.80 7.22 -2.64
C LEU A 26 -7.19 6.84 -4.08
N ASP A 27 -6.30 6.20 -4.84
CA ASP A 27 -6.65 5.72 -6.19
C ASP A 27 -7.83 4.75 -6.16
N PHE A 28 -7.84 3.82 -5.21
CA PHE A 28 -8.93 2.87 -5.02
C PHE A 28 -10.21 3.51 -4.49
N ALA A 29 -10.12 4.65 -3.80
CA ALA A 29 -11.28 5.42 -3.38
C ALA A 29 -11.90 6.21 -4.54
N PHE A 30 -11.08 6.75 -5.43
CA PHE A 30 -11.51 7.61 -6.56
C PHE A 30 -11.63 6.91 -7.91
N LEU A 31 -11.44 5.59 -7.94
CA LEU A 31 -11.67 4.72 -9.10
C LEU A 31 -13.01 4.92 -9.87
N PRO A 32 -14.12 5.40 -9.25
CA PRO A 32 -15.35 5.72 -9.99
C PRO A 32 -15.30 7.02 -10.81
N SER A 33 -14.34 7.91 -10.56
CA SER A 33 -14.29 9.22 -11.23
C SER A 33 -13.71 9.09 -12.65
N LYS A 34 -14.50 9.46 -13.67
CA LYS A 34 -14.12 9.35 -15.09
C LYS A 34 -13.04 10.35 -15.53
N ASP A 35 -12.70 11.35 -14.72
CA ASP A 35 -11.99 12.55 -15.20
C ASP A 35 -10.57 12.77 -14.64
N GLY A 36 -9.96 11.77 -13.99
CA GLY A 36 -8.62 11.95 -13.40
C GLY A 36 -7.68 10.83 -13.79
N ILE A 37 -6.93 11.01 -14.88
CA ILE A 37 -5.85 10.08 -15.25
C ILE A 37 -4.86 9.98 -14.08
N PHE A 38 -4.76 8.75 -13.57
CA PHE A 38 -3.87 8.21 -12.55
C PHE A 38 -2.46 8.82 -12.52
N SER A 39 -2.29 9.97 -11.87
CA SER A 39 -0.95 10.52 -11.59
C SER A 39 -0.15 9.60 -10.65
N SER A 40 -0.85 8.87 -9.81
CA SER A 40 -0.33 7.82 -8.91
C SER A 40 0.33 6.64 -9.60
N LEU A 41 -0.08 6.30 -10.83
CA LEU A 41 0.48 5.19 -11.62
C LEU A 41 1.99 5.34 -11.82
N TYR A 42 2.46 6.59 -11.81
CA TYR A 42 3.88 6.94 -11.94
C TYR A 42 4.49 7.32 -10.59
N ILE A 43 3.76 8.04 -9.73
CA ILE A 43 4.29 8.54 -8.44
C ILE A 43 4.65 7.38 -7.50
N VAL A 44 3.79 6.37 -7.37
CA VAL A 44 4.01 5.26 -6.43
C VAL A 44 5.22 4.39 -6.84
N PRO A 45 5.34 3.93 -8.09
CA PRO A 45 6.54 3.20 -8.52
C PRO A 45 7.82 4.02 -8.40
N ILE A 46 7.80 5.32 -8.72
CA ILE A 46 8.97 6.20 -8.60
C ILE A 46 9.39 6.34 -7.14
N ALA A 47 8.44 6.56 -6.22
CA ALA A 47 8.73 6.67 -4.79
C ALA A 47 9.34 5.37 -4.22
N LEU A 48 8.80 4.21 -4.60
CA LEU A 48 9.33 2.92 -4.18
C LEU A 48 10.73 2.65 -4.77
N LEU A 49 10.97 3.07 -6.03
CA LEU A 49 12.28 2.95 -6.67
C LEU A 49 13.31 3.86 -5.99
N LEU A 50 12.94 5.08 -5.61
CA LEU A 50 13.81 5.98 -4.83
C LEU A 50 14.22 5.36 -3.49
N ILE A 51 13.27 4.78 -2.74
CA ILE A 51 13.59 4.09 -1.48
C ILE A 51 14.49 2.88 -1.74
N PHE A 52 14.26 2.14 -2.83
CA PHE A 52 15.10 1.00 -3.19
C PHE A 52 16.53 1.44 -3.49
N VAL A 53 16.73 2.50 -4.28
CA VAL A 53 18.04 3.08 -4.57
C VAL A 53 18.71 3.58 -3.29
N LEU A 54 17.98 4.32 -2.43
CA LEU A 54 18.50 4.76 -1.13
C LEU A 54 18.89 3.57 -0.24
N SER A 55 18.10 2.50 -0.24
CA SER A 55 18.40 1.28 0.51
C SER A 55 19.65 0.57 -0.02
N LEU A 56 19.92 0.62 -1.33
CA LEU A 56 21.14 0.08 -1.93
C LEU A 56 22.36 0.93 -1.60
N LEU A 57 22.24 2.25 -1.66
CA LEU A 57 23.33 3.18 -1.34
C LEU A 57 23.74 3.11 0.14
N THR A 58 22.77 2.91 1.03
CA THR A 58 23.02 2.88 2.47
C THR A 58 23.40 1.49 3.00
N SER A 59 22.88 0.43 2.37
CA SER A 59 23.15 -0.94 2.79
C SER A 59 24.11 -1.60 1.80
N LYS A 60 25.36 -1.86 2.20
CA LYS A 60 26.28 -2.79 1.49
C LYS A 60 25.75 -4.25 1.42
N ARG A 61 24.47 -4.46 1.73
CA ARG A 61 23.82 -5.75 1.95
C ARG A 61 23.03 -6.14 0.71
N ASN A 62 22.92 -7.45 0.49
CA ASN A 62 22.33 -8.10 -0.67
C ASN A 62 21.03 -7.42 -1.16
N TYR A 63 21.07 -6.87 -2.39
CA TYR A 63 19.98 -6.11 -3.03
C TYR A 63 18.62 -6.84 -3.00
N LYS A 64 18.64 -8.18 -3.06
CA LYS A 64 17.44 -9.01 -2.96
C LYS A 64 16.70 -8.80 -1.64
N THR A 65 17.44 -8.70 -0.55
CA THR A 65 16.86 -8.51 0.79
C THR A 65 16.22 -7.13 0.92
N ALA A 66 16.83 -6.10 0.35
CA ALA A 66 16.27 -4.74 0.33
C ALA A 66 14.94 -4.70 -0.46
N ALA A 67 14.93 -5.29 -1.66
CA ALA A 67 13.71 -5.38 -2.48
C ALA A 67 12.58 -6.10 -1.74
N PHE A 68 12.85 -7.28 -1.15
CA PHE A 68 11.83 -8.04 -0.42
C PHE A 68 11.29 -7.28 0.80
N LYS A 69 12.10 -6.49 1.50
CA LYS A 69 11.62 -5.65 2.63
C LYS A 69 10.66 -4.56 2.17
N ILE A 70 11.01 -3.85 1.09
CA ILE A 70 10.19 -2.76 0.56
C ILE A 70 8.86 -3.31 0.04
N VAL A 71 8.90 -4.38 -0.76
CA VAL A 71 7.70 -5.03 -1.29
C VAL A 71 6.81 -5.56 -0.16
N LEU A 72 7.39 -6.20 0.85
CA LEU A 72 6.66 -6.70 2.00
C LEU A 72 5.94 -5.57 2.75
N ALA A 73 6.69 -4.51 3.12
CA ALA A 73 6.14 -3.41 3.89
C ALA A 73 5.05 -2.66 3.11
N TYR A 74 5.31 -2.32 1.84
CA TYR A 74 4.33 -1.69 0.98
C TYR A 74 3.06 -2.54 0.84
N SER A 75 3.21 -3.84 0.58
CA SER A 75 2.07 -4.74 0.39
C SER A 75 1.23 -4.92 1.67
N ILE A 76 1.86 -4.96 2.85
CA ILE A 76 1.12 -5.02 4.12
C ILE A 76 0.31 -3.74 4.33
N TYR A 77 0.93 -2.56 4.13
CA TYR A 77 0.21 -1.30 4.29
C TYR A 77 -0.91 -1.15 3.26
N SER A 78 -0.68 -1.50 2.00
CA SER A 78 -1.71 -1.45 0.97
C SER A 78 -2.84 -2.45 1.23
N ALA A 79 -2.56 -3.66 1.73
CA ALA A 79 -3.61 -4.59 2.15
C ALA A 79 -4.48 -4.01 3.28
N MET A 80 -3.86 -3.34 4.25
CA MET A 80 -4.58 -2.70 5.36
C MET A 80 -5.40 -1.50 4.89
N PHE A 81 -4.80 -0.57 4.14
CA PHE A 81 -5.49 0.63 3.69
C PHE A 81 -6.57 0.33 2.65
N VAL A 82 -6.24 -0.42 1.59
CA VAL A 82 -7.15 -0.72 0.48
C VAL A 82 -8.14 -1.82 0.84
N GLY A 83 -7.66 -2.91 1.43
CA GLY A 83 -8.49 -4.10 1.66
C GLY A 83 -9.38 -4.03 2.89
N VAL A 84 -9.07 -3.16 3.85
CA VAL A 84 -9.79 -3.05 5.13
C VAL A 84 -10.28 -1.63 5.36
N LEU A 85 -9.38 -0.67 5.57
CA LEU A 85 -9.78 0.67 6.02
C LEU A 85 -10.71 1.39 5.04
N LEU A 86 -10.46 1.31 3.73
CA LEU A 86 -11.31 1.93 2.72
C LEU A 86 -12.75 1.38 2.69
N PRO A 87 -12.99 0.05 2.52
CA PRO A 87 -14.33 -0.52 2.58
C PRO A 87 -15.08 -0.15 3.86
N PHE A 88 -14.39 -0.21 5.00
CA PHE A 88 -14.98 0.13 6.30
C PHE A 88 -15.30 1.63 6.41
N GLY A 89 -14.40 2.51 5.98
CA GLY A 89 -14.61 3.96 5.99
C GLY A 89 -15.78 4.36 5.09
N GLN A 90 -15.88 3.77 3.90
CA GLN A 90 -17.01 3.98 2.98
C GLN A 90 -18.34 3.49 3.58
N ALA A 91 -18.33 2.34 4.25
CA ALA A 91 -19.51 1.82 4.95
C ALA A 91 -19.97 2.77 6.07
N ILE A 92 -19.04 3.33 6.86
CA ILE A 92 -19.35 4.28 7.93
C ILE A 92 -19.90 5.59 7.36
N SER A 93 -19.25 6.19 6.36
CA SER A 93 -19.72 7.43 5.74
C SER A 93 -21.15 7.29 5.21
N PHE A 94 -21.48 6.15 4.62
CA PHE A 94 -22.81 5.88 4.10
C PHE A 94 -23.88 5.66 5.18
N LEU A 95 -23.51 5.17 6.37
CA LEU A 95 -24.43 5.06 7.51
C LEU A 95 -24.78 6.42 8.13
N ILE A 96 -23.94 7.44 7.90
CA ILE A 96 -24.12 8.80 8.43
C ILE A 96 -24.97 9.67 7.47
N GLU A 97 -25.02 9.33 6.18
CA GLU A 97 -25.89 10.02 5.22
C GLU A 97 -27.38 9.65 5.43
N SER A 98 -28.19 10.65 5.76
CA SER A 98 -29.56 10.54 6.30
C SER A 98 -30.62 9.93 5.37
N ASP A 99 -30.30 9.62 4.11
CA ASP A 99 -31.20 9.03 3.10
C ASP A 99 -30.74 7.62 2.72
N PHE A 100 -30.72 6.71 3.71
CA PHE A 100 -30.22 5.34 3.52
C PHE A 100 -31.06 4.55 2.50
N ASN A 101 -30.53 4.42 1.27
CA ASN A 101 -31.08 3.54 0.24
C ASN A 101 -30.18 2.29 0.09
N PHE A 102 -30.58 1.20 0.74
CA PHE A 102 -29.89 -0.09 0.73
C PHE A 102 -29.61 -0.63 -0.69
N GLN A 103 -30.53 -0.38 -1.63
CA GLN A 103 -30.43 -0.89 -3.00
C GLN A 103 -29.42 -0.08 -3.84
N SER A 104 -29.29 1.22 -3.57
CA SER A 104 -28.22 2.07 -4.12
C SER A 104 -26.86 1.69 -3.54
N TRP A 105 -26.81 1.43 -2.23
CA TRP A 105 -25.61 0.99 -1.52
C TRP A 105 -25.03 -0.30 -2.11
N GLN A 106 -25.84 -1.35 -2.22
CA GLN A 106 -25.37 -2.64 -2.69
C GLN A 106 -24.88 -2.59 -4.15
N ASN A 107 -25.50 -1.76 -4.99
CA ASN A 107 -25.24 -1.76 -6.43
C ASN A 107 -24.01 -0.94 -6.84
N ILE A 108 -23.71 0.14 -6.11
CA ILE A 108 -22.54 1.00 -6.34
C ILE A 108 -21.42 0.60 -5.38
N TYR A 109 -21.62 0.69 -4.06
CA TYR A 109 -20.58 0.38 -3.08
C TYR A 109 -20.23 -1.11 -3.04
N GLY A 110 -21.21 -2.01 -3.19
CA GLY A 110 -20.92 -3.44 -3.18
C GLY A 110 -19.91 -3.86 -4.25
N LYS A 111 -19.97 -3.27 -5.45
CA LYS A 111 -19.01 -3.55 -6.53
C LYS A 111 -17.62 -3.00 -6.22
N TRP A 112 -17.53 -1.78 -5.71
CA TRP A 112 -16.24 -1.16 -5.37
C TRP A 112 -15.59 -1.79 -4.14
N ALA A 113 -16.37 -2.11 -3.12
CA ALA A 113 -15.92 -2.83 -1.93
C ALA A 113 -15.37 -4.22 -2.28
N LEU A 114 -16.00 -4.94 -3.22
CA LEU A 114 -15.48 -6.21 -3.72
C LEU A 114 -14.14 -6.04 -4.45
N ILE A 115 -13.99 -5.01 -5.28
CA ILE A 115 -12.72 -4.71 -5.96
C ILE A 115 -11.64 -4.34 -4.94
N GLN A 116 -11.94 -3.50 -3.96
CA GLN A 116 -11.02 -3.08 -2.90
C GLN A 116 -10.60 -4.27 -2.02
N PHE A 117 -11.55 -5.10 -1.58
CA PHE A 117 -11.30 -6.31 -0.81
C PHE A 117 -10.48 -7.33 -1.61
N GLY A 118 -10.84 -7.58 -2.86
CA GLY A 118 -10.10 -8.46 -3.77
C GLY A 118 -8.67 -7.98 -3.98
N SER A 119 -8.47 -6.67 -4.12
CA SER A 119 -7.14 -6.05 -4.21
C SER A 119 -6.34 -6.23 -2.92
N GLY A 120 -7.00 -6.11 -1.76
CA GLY A 120 -6.42 -6.43 -0.45
C GLY A 120 -5.89 -7.86 -0.37
N ILE A 121 -6.65 -8.85 -0.88
CA ILE A 121 -6.21 -10.25 -0.94
C ILE A 121 -4.95 -10.38 -1.81
N VAL A 122 -4.92 -9.74 -2.97
CA VAL A 122 -3.74 -9.75 -3.87
C VAL A 122 -2.52 -9.17 -3.14
N PHE A 123 -2.66 -8.03 -2.47
CA PHE A 123 -1.58 -7.45 -1.66
C PHE A 123 -1.14 -8.39 -0.53
N SER A 124 -2.05 -9.08 0.15
CA SER A 124 -1.71 -10.10 1.15
C SER A 124 -0.91 -11.26 0.56
N ILE A 125 -1.28 -11.78 -0.62
CA ILE A 125 -0.53 -12.85 -1.29
C ILE A 125 0.89 -12.38 -1.65
N ILE A 126 1.02 -11.17 -2.19
CA ILE A 126 2.33 -10.58 -2.53
C ILE A 126 3.17 -10.39 -1.26
N SER A 127 2.55 -9.98 -0.15
CA SER A 127 3.24 -9.84 1.14
C SER A 127 3.77 -11.20 1.65
N LEU A 128 2.98 -12.27 1.54
CA LEU A 128 3.40 -13.62 1.92
C LEU A 128 4.58 -14.08 1.06
N TYR A 129 4.49 -13.88 -0.26
CA TYR A 129 5.59 -14.18 -1.18
C TYR A 129 6.87 -13.41 -0.79
N ALA A 130 6.74 -12.12 -0.51
CA ALA A 130 7.86 -11.28 -0.12
C ALA A 130 8.45 -11.71 1.24
N PHE A 131 7.62 -12.14 2.18
CA PHE A 131 8.05 -12.66 3.48
C PHE A 131 8.88 -13.94 3.34
N PHE A 132 8.40 -14.92 2.56
CA PHE A 132 9.16 -16.15 2.30
C PHE A 132 10.44 -15.87 1.51
N GLY A 133 10.39 -14.94 0.55
CA GLY A 133 11.56 -14.45 -0.17
C GLY A 133 12.59 -13.84 0.79
N LEU A 134 12.16 -13.03 1.74
CA LEU A 134 13.02 -12.45 2.77
C LEU A 134 13.65 -13.53 3.66
N LYS A 135 12.84 -14.45 4.18
CA LYS A 135 13.29 -15.55 5.04
C LYS A 135 14.40 -16.37 4.37
N ARG A 136 14.24 -16.68 3.08
CA ARG A 136 15.23 -17.44 2.30
C ARG A 136 16.55 -16.69 2.08
N ASN A 137 16.53 -15.36 1.99
CA ASN A 137 17.72 -14.55 1.68
C ASN A 137 18.44 -14.02 2.92
N ILE A 138 17.84 -14.09 4.12
CA ILE A 138 18.49 -13.74 5.39
C ILE A 138 19.19 -14.94 6.03
N VAL A 139 18.68 -16.16 5.78
CA VAL A 139 19.21 -17.41 6.34
C VAL A 139 20.37 -17.99 5.51
N LYS A 140 20.67 -17.41 4.35
CA LYS A 140 21.87 -17.70 3.55
C LYS A 140 22.96 -16.68 3.84
#